data_AF-A0A7W1DGP9-F1
#
_entry.id   AF-A0A7W1DGP9-F1
#
_cell.length_a   1.000
_cell.length_b   1.000
_cell.length_c   1.000
_cell.angle_alpha   90.00
_cell.angle_beta   90.00
_cell.angle_gamma   90.00
#
_symmetry.space_group_name_H-M   'P 1'
#
loop_
_entity.id
_entity.type
_entity.pdbx_description
1 polymer ?
#
loop_
_entity_poly.entity_id
_entity_poly.type
_entity_poly.pdbx_seq_one_letter_code
_entity_poly.pdbx_strand_id
1 'polypeptide(L)'
;MAKAGDIIENPATGERITFLNTTQETNGELLRFEYVLPPGFTIAEHVHPHQEERHEVLSGTLRGRVGGQERDYGQGERVFGPAGVPHAWQNPSSDEHLRFVSELRPPLVFEAILETTFGLARDGKTTRQSIPKNPLQLAVLVDETRGMFYSSRVPVAIQEAFLALFAVLASVGRLLGYKARYAEYSGLEDSLGVTSERTSTGSKASKGGVVVAAVLGVFLALLMLRWRGRHSK
;
A
#
# COMPACT_ATOMS: atom_id res chain seq x y z
N MET A 1 -3.87 3.37 -18.00
CA MET A 1 -4.20 2.38 -16.95
C MET A 1 -3.32 1.19 -17.20
N ALA A 2 -2.89 0.53 -16.13
CA ALA A 2 -2.15 -0.71 -16.23
C ALA A 2 -2.89 -1.76 -17.07
N LYS A 3 -2.14 -2.70 -17.61
CA LYS A 3 -2.58 -3.91 -18.29
C LYS A 3 -1.99 -5.13 -17.59
N ALA A 4 -2.59 -6.30 -17.81
CA ALA A 4 -1.94 -7.55 -17.41
C ALA A 4 -0.51 -7.62 -17.99
N GLY A 5 0.45 -7.96 -17.14
CA GLY A 5 1.88 -8.00 -17.45
C GLY A 5 2.66 -6.75 -17.04
N ASP A 6 1.99 -5.60 -16.84
CA ASP A 6 2.67 -4.38 -16.40
C ASP A 6 3.28 -4.54 -15.01
N ILE A 7 4.40 -3.86 -14.80
CA ILE A 7 5.16 -3.91 -13.55
C ILE A 7 5.34 -2.50 -13.00
N ILE A 8 5.05 -2.33 -11.71
CA ILE A 8 5.37 -1.11 -10.96
C ILE A 8 6.24 -1.44 -9.77
N GLU A 9 7.20 -0.57 -9.48
CA GLU A 9 8.13 -0.70 -8.35
C GLU A 9 8.10 0.57 -7.51
N ASN A 10 8.21 0.40 -6.19
CA ASN A 10 8.29 1.49 -5.23
C ASN A 10 9.73 1.57 -4.69
N PRO A 11 10.59 2.44 -5.24
CA PRO A 11 11.98 2.53 -4.80
C PRO A 11 12.14 3.05 -3.37
N ALA A 12 11.11 3.69 -2.80
CA ALA A 12 11.17 4.17 -1.42
C ALA A 12 11.11 3.01 -0.41
N THR A 13 10.43 1.91 -0.78
CA THR A 13 10.08 0.83 0.14
C THR A 13 10.62 -0.53 -0.29
N GLY A 14 10.95 -0.71 -1.57
CA GLY A 14 11.45 -1.95 -2.16
C GLY A 14 10.34 -2.89 -2.66
N GLU A 15 9.10 -2.43 -2.69
CA GLU A 15 7.95 -3.20 -3.17
C GLU A 15 7.92 -3.29 -4.70
N ARG A 16 7.42 -4.42 -5.21
CA ARG A 16 7.16 -4.61 -6.65
C ARG A 16 5.82 -5.30 -6.87
N ILE A 17 5.07 -4.83 -7.86
CA ILE A 17 3.79 -5.38 -8.25
C ILE A 17 3.83 -5.72 -9.74
N THR A 18 3.36 -6.92 -10.08
CA THR A 18 3.07 -7.33 -11.46
C THR A 18 1.57 -7.51 -11.60
N PHE A 19 0.91 -6.75 -12.47
CA PHE A 19 -0.52 -6.87 -12.70
C PHE A 19 -0.82 -8.17 -13.44
N LEU A 20 -1.74 -8.98 -12.91
CA LEU A 20 -2.16 -10.25 -13.52
C LEU A 20 -3.53 -10.11 -14.20
N ASN A 21 -4.46 -9.41 -13.53
CA ASN A 21 -5.72 -8.96 -14.10
C ASN A 21 -6.08 -7.60 -13.51
N THR A 22 -6.30 -6.61 -14.36
CA THR A 22 -6.63 -5.25 -13.92
C THR A 22 -8.13 -5.08 -13.69
N THR A 23 -8.49 -4.02 -12.97
CA THR A 23 -9.87 -3.62 -12.72
C THR A 23 -10.65 -3.48 -14.03
N GLN A 24 -10.02 -2.98 -15.08
CA GLN A 24 -10.65 -2.84 -16.39
C GLN A 24 -10.90 -4.21 -17.06
N GLU A 25 -9.92 -5.10 -17.04
CA GLU A 25 -10.02 -6.42 -17.68
C GLU A 25 -11.06 -7.33 -17.03
N THR A 26 -11.33 -7.13 -15.74
CA THR A 26 -12.31 -7.89 -14.96
C THR A 26 -13.68 -7.20 -14.89
N ASN A 27 -13.89 -6.12 -15.64
CA ASN A 27 -15.10 -5.28 -15.57
C ASN A 27 -15.45 -4.84 -14.13
N GLY A 28 -14.44 -4.60 -13.29
CA GLY A 28 -14.60 -4.18 -11.91
C GLY A 28 -14.92 -5.31 -10.92
N GLU A 29 -14.87 -6.59 -11.33
CA GLU A 29 -15.09 -7.71 -10.41
C GLU A 29 -13.94 -7.83 -9.39
N LEU A 30 -12.69 -7.76 -9.87
CA LEU A 30 -11.51 -7.96 -9.04
C LEU A 30 -10.26 -7.26 -9.58
N LEU A 31 -9.30 -7.00 -8.72
CA LEU A 31 -7.92 -6.66 -9.10
C LEU A 31 -7.03 -7.82 -8.63
N ARG A 32 -6.22 -8.37 -9.54
CA ARG A 32 -5.30 -9.48 -9.25
C ARG A 32 -3.89 -9.12 -9.64
N PHE A 33 -2.94 -9.32 -8.74
CA PHE A 33 -1.55 -8.99 -8.98
C PHE A 33 -0.61 -9.87 -8.17
N GLU A 34 0.59 -10.11 -8.70
CA GLU A 34 1.70 -10.62 -7.90
C GLU A 34 2.32 -9.46 -7.12
N TYR A 35 2.54 -9.66 -5.83
CA TYR A 35 3.16 -8.70 -4.93
C TYR A 35 4.46 -9.29 -4.38
N VAL A 36 5.55 -8.55 -4.54
CA VAL A 36 6.85 -8.84 -3.94
C VAL A 36 7.10 -7.83 -2.82
N LEU A 37 7.21 -8.34 -1.59
CA LEU A 37 7.47 -7.54 -0.40
C LEU A 37 8.91 -7.78 0.11
N PRO A 38 9.67 -6.71 0.38
CA PRO A 38 11.02 -6.84 0.90
C PRO A 38 11.04 -7.38 2.34
N PRO A 39 12.21 -7.84 2.84
CA PRO A 39 12.33 -8.35 4.20
C PRO A 39 11.86 -7.36 5.26
N GLY A 40 11.09 -7.84 6.23
CA GLY A 40 10.57 -7.04 7.34
C GLY A 40 9.46 -6.07 6.96
N PHE A 41 8.95 -6.11 5.73
CA PHE A 41 7.85 -5.26 5.29
C PHE A 41 6.56 -5.62 6.05
N THR A 42 5.82 -4.61 6.47
CA THR A 42 4.60 -4.75 7.27
C THR A 42 3.49 -3.86 6.76
N ILE A 43 2.35 -4.49 6.49
CA ILE A 43 1.04 -3.87 6.30
C ILE A 43 0.35 -3.87 7.66
N ALA A 44 0.19 -2.69 8.25
CA ALA A 44 -0.42 -2.54 9.58
C ALA A 44 -1.86 -3.05 9.60
N GLU A 45 -2.35 -3.44 10.78
CA GLU A 45 -3.72 -3.93 10.93
C GLU A 45 -4.75 -2.89 10.50
N HIS A 46 -5.62 -3.30 9.58
CA HIS A 46 -6.66 -2.48 8.98
C HIS A 46 -7.93 -3.30 8.75
N VAL A 47 -9.02 -2.61 8.40
CA VAL A 47 -10.33 -3.20 8.10
C VAL A 47 -10.83 -2.61 6.79
N HIS A 48 -11.16 -3.46 5.83
CA HIS A 48 -11.91 -3.09 4.64
C HIS A 48 -13.42 -3.26 4.89
N PRO A 49 -14.26 -2.22 4.80
CA PRO A 49 -15.71 -2.37 5.04
C PRO A 49 -16.42 -3.24 4.01
N HIS A 50 -15.94 -3.21 2.75
CA HIS A 50 -16.64 -3.79 1.60
C HIS A 50 -15.75 -4.67 0.73
N GLN A 51 -14.44 -4.56 0.88
CA GLN A 51 -13.45 -5.27 0.07
C GLN A 51 -12.92 -6.47 0.84
N GLU A 52 -12.83 -7.59 0.15
CA GLU A 52 -12.13 -8.79 0.61
C GLU A 52 -10.72 -8.82 0.02
N GLU A 53 -9.78 -9.42 0.77
CA GLU A 53 -8.43 -9.71 0.29
C GLU A 53 -8.14 -11.21 0.33
N ARG A 54 -7.58 -11.75 -0.75
CA ARG A 54 -7.16 -13.16 -0.82
C ARG A 54 -5.70 -13.22 -1.26
N HIS A 55 -4.88 -13.93 -0.50
CA HIS A 55 -3.45 -14.07 -0.77
C HIS A 55 -3.08 -15.52 -0.98
N GLU A 56 -2.30 -15.83 -2.02
CA GLU A 56 -1.71 -17.14 -2.29
C GLU A 56 -0.20 -17.01 -2.36
N VAL A 57 0.52 -17.68 -1.46
CA VAL A 57 1.98 -17.53 -1.34
C VAL A 57 2.68 -18.30 -2.47
N LEU A 58 3.52 -17.59 -3.22
CA LEU A 58 4.34 -18.15 -4.29
C LEU A 58 5.73 -18.57 -3.80
N SER A 59 6.33 -17.78 -2.90
CA SER A 59 7.61 -18.08 -2.23
C SER A 59 7.79 -17.21 -0.97
N GLY A 60 8.65 -17.66 -0.04
CA GLY A 60 8.85 -17.00 1.25
C GLY A 60 7.73 -17.32 2.26
N THR A 61 7.61 -16.49 3.29
CA THR A 61 6.61 -16.64 4.36
C THR A 61 5.73 -15.40 4.44
N LEU A 62 4.41 -15.56 4.35
CA LEU A 62 3.44 -14.52 4.67
C LEU A 62 2.94 -14.72 6.10
N ARG A 63 3.22 -13.77 6.99
CA ARG A 63 2.56 -13.72 8.30
C ARG A 63 1.26 -12.95 8.18
N GLY A 64 0.15 -13.65 8.40
CA GLY A 64 -1.20 -13.07 8.39
C GLY A 64 -1.76 -13.03 9.80
N ARG A 65 -2.34 -11.89 10.19
CA ARG A 65 -3.22 -11.79 11.35
C ARG A 65 -4.62 -11.50 10.85
N VAL A 66 -5.61 -12.34 11.16
CA VAL A 66 -7.01 -12.18 10.72
C VAL A 66 -7.92 -12.41 11.91
N GLY A 67 -8.78 -11.45 12.24
CA GLY A 67 -9.72 -11.56 13.36
C GLY A 67 -9.03 -11.83 14.70
N GLY A 68 -7.80 -11.32 14.88
CA GLY A 68 -6.97 -11.54 16.07
C GLY A 68 -6.17 -12.85 16.09
N GLN A 69 -6.34 -13.74 15.11
CA GLN A 69 -5.54 -14.96 14.99
C GLN A 69 -4.36 -14.73 14.06
N GLU A 70 -3.15 -15.03 14.54
CA GLU A 70 -1.92 -14.92 13.76
C GLU A 70 -1.42 -16.28 13.29
N ARG A 71 -1.04 -16.37 12.02
CA ARG A 71 -0.52 -17.59 11.39
C ARG A 71 0.47 -17.22 10.28
N ASP A 72 1.48 -18.07 10.13
CA ASP A 72 2.39 -18.04 8.98
C ASP A 72 1.88 -18.97 7.87
N TYR A 73 2.00 -18.48 6.64
CA TYR A 73 1.60 -19.17 5.41
C TYR A 73 2.82 -19.32 4.51
N GLY A 74 3.15 -20.56 4.15
CA GLY A 74 4.22 -20.90 3.22
C GLY A 74 3.73 -21.11 1.80
N GLN A 75 4.64 -21.49 0.91
CA GLN A 75 4.36 -21.69 -0.53
C GLN A 75 3.13 -22.60 -0.78
N GLY A 76 2.24 -22.14 -1.66
CA GLY A 76 1.01 -22.82 -2.05
C GLY A 76 -0.14 -22.65 -1.05
N GLU A 77 0.12 -22.17 0.16
CA GLU A 77 -0.93 -21.88 1.13
C GLU A 77 -1.66 -20.57 0.79
N ARG A 78 -2.91 -20.50 1.22
CA ARG A 78 -3.80 -19.36 0.97
C ARG A 78 -4.33 -18.79 2.27
N VAL A 79 -4.47 -17.48 2.31
CA VAL A 79 -5.10 -16.76 3.42
C VAL A 79 -6.15 -15.78 2.89
N PHE A 80 -7.18 -15.58 3.70
CA PHE A 80 -8.33 -14.76 3.36
C PHE A 80 -8.54 -13.71 4.46
N GLY A 81 -8.58 -12.44 4.05
CA GLY A 81 -9.01 -11.30 4.86
C GLY A 81 -10.45 -10.90 4.47
N PRO A 82 -11.47 -11.36 5.21
CA PRO A 82 -12.86 -11.03 4.88
C PRO A 82 -13.16 -9.54 5.08
N ALA A 83 -14.14 -9.02 4.33
CA ALA A 83 -14.69 -7.69 4.56
C ALA A 83 -15.21 -7.55 6.01
N GLY A 84 -14.94 -6.41 6.62
CA GLY A 84 -15.33 -6.07 7.99
C GLY A 84 -14.47 -6.73 9.08
N VAL A 85 -13.57 -7.66 8.74
CA VAL A 85 -12.71 -8.35 9.70
C VAL A 85 -11.33 -7.70 9.74
N PRO A 86 -10.81 -7.29 10.92
CA PRO A 86 -9.45 -6.76 11.03
C PRO A 86 -8.40 -7.75 10.57
N HIS A 87 -7.46 -7.27 9.75
CA HIS A 87 -6.33 -8.08 9.30
C HIS A 87 -5.05 -7.27 9.06
N ALA A 88 -3.91 -7.97 9.13
CA ALA A 88 -2.57 -7.44 8.91
C ALA A 88 -1.71 -8.46 8.16
N TRP A 89 -0.75 -7.97 7.38
CA TRP A 89 0.13 -8.79 6.56
C TRP A 89 1.58 -8.39 6.77
N GLN A 90 2.48 -9.36 6.87
CA GLN A 90 3.89 -9.10 7.11
C GLN A 90 4.74 -10.10 6.34
N ASN A 91 5.85 -9.62 5.78
CA ASN A 91 7.00 -10.47 5.49
C ASN A 91 7.85 -10.54 6.78
N PRO A 92 7.80 -11.64 7.56
CA PRO A 92 8.50 -11.73 8.83
C PRO A 92 10.00 -12.00 8.66
N SER A 93 10.45 -12.32 7.44
CA SER A 93 11.85 -12.62 7.16
C SER A 93 12.73 -11.37 7.28
N SER A 94 13.99 -11.56 7.68
CA SER A 94 14.99 -10.49 7.75
C SER A 94 15.86 -10.35 6.51
N ASP A 95 15.80 -11.34 5.61
CA ASP A 95 16.71 -11.48 4.46
C ASP A 95 16.04 -12.03 3.19
N GLU A 96 14.85 -12.61 3.29
CA GLU A 96 14.11 -13.16 2.14
C GLU A 96 12.96 -12.26 1.69
N HIS A 97 12.77 -12.13 0.37
CA HIS A 97 11.57 -11.50 -0.19
C HIS A 97 10.38 -12.45 -0.13
N LEU A 98 9.22 -11.92 0.21
CA LEU A 98 7.94 -12.63 0.14
C LEU A 98 7.30 -12.34 -1.22
N ARG A 99 6.86 -13.39 -1.92
CA ARG A 99 6.08 -13.28 -3.16
C ARG A 99 4.74 -13.97 -2.99
N PHE A 100 3.65 -13.29 -3.32
CA PHE A 100 2.30 -13.85 -3.28
C PHE A 100 1.41 -13.21 -4.34
N VAL A 101 0.38 -13.92 -4.78
CA VAL A 101 -0.71 -13.32 -5.55
C VAL A 101 -1.72 -12.75 -4.58
N SER A 102 -2.13 -11.51 -4.81
CA SER A 102 -3.23 -10.84 -4.11
C SER A 102 -4.43 -10.69 -5.05
N GLU A 103 -5.64 -10.97 -4.55
CA GLU A 103 -6.91 -10.62 -5.17
C GLU A 103 -7.71 -9.71 -4.25
N LEU A 104 -8.19 -8.59 -4.81
CA LEU A 104 -9.03 -7.61 -4.11
C LEU A 104 -10.42 -7.58 -4.75
N ARG A 105 -11.47 -7.77 -3.94
CA ARG A 105 -12.86 -7.90 -4.42
C ARG A 105 -13.85 -7.10 -3.56
N PRO A 106 -14.55 -6.09 -4.10
CA PRO A 106 -14.26 -5.41 -5.37
C PRO A 106 -12.91 -4.66 -5.28
N PRO A 107 -12.31 -4.27 -6.41
CA PRO A 107 -11.01 -3.59 -6.43
C PRO A 107 -11.06 -2.12 -5.97
N LEU A 108 -12.25 -1.51 -5.95
CA LEU A 108 -12.47 -0.10 -5.64
C LEU A 108 -11.51 0.79 -6.45
N VAL A 109 -10.91 1.82 -5.84
CA VAL A 109 -9.92 2.69 -6.50
C VAL A 109 -8.47 2.24 -6.23
N PHE A 110 -8.25 1.03 -5.72
CA PHE A 110 -6.94 0.59 -5.20
C PHE A 110 -5.84 0.59 -6.27
N GLU A 111 -6.16 0.12 -7.49
CA GLU A 111 -5.23 0.11 -8.63
C GLU A 111 -4.64 1.50 -8.91
N ALA A 112 -5.51 2.51 -9.02
CA ALA A 112 -5.13 3.89 -9.26
C ALA A 112 -4.22 4.47 -8.17
N ILE A 113 -4.46 4.08 -6.92
CA ILE A 113 -3.67 4.51 -5.78
C ILE A 113 -2.29 3.86 -5.80
N LEU A 114 -2.18 2.58 -6.15
CA LEU A 114 -0.90 1.91 -6.35
C LEU A 114 -0.09 2.58 -7.45
N GLU A 115 -0.67 2.74 -8.65
CA GLU A 115 -0.03 3.41 -9.79
C GLU A 115 0.51 4.80 -9.37
N THR A 116 -0.35 5.61 -8.73
CA THR A 116 0.01 6.98 -8.38
C THR A 116 1.05 7.05 -7.27
N THR A 117 0.92 6.26 -6.21
CA THR A 117 1.88 6.30 -5.09
C THR A 117 3.26 5.76 -5.47
N PHE A 118 3.31 4.72 -6.31
CA PHE A 118 4.56 4.16 -6.84
C PHE A 118 5.21 5.12 -7.83
N GLY A 119 4.42 5.75 -8.71
CA GLY A 119 4.89 6.79 -9.61
C GLY A 119 5.48 8.00 -8.87
N LEU A 120 4.78 8.50 -7.85
CA LEU A 120 5.30 9.58 -6.99
C LEU A 120 6.59 9.17 -6.27
N ALA A 121 6.73 7.91 -5.86
CA ALA A 121 7.95 7.41 -5.22
C ALA A 121 9.13 7.37 -6.20
N ARG A 122 8.91 6.91 -7.43
CA ARG A 122 9.91 6.94 -8.51
C ARG A 122 10.39 8.36 -8.82
N ASP A 123 9.48 9.32 -8.77
CA ASP A 123 9.78 10.75 -8.93
C ASP A 123 10.45 11.39 -7.69
N GLY A 124 10.69 10.64 -6.61
CA GLY A 124 11.25 11.15 -5.36
C GLY A 124 10.31 12.11 -4.60
N LYS A 125 9.03 12.12 -4.94
CA LYS A 125 7.98 12.98 -4.34
C LYS A 125 7.37 12.39 -3.07
N THR A 126 7.85 11.23 -2.61
CA THR A 126 7.43 10.59 -1.36
C THR A 126 8.54 10.57 -0.29
N THR A 127 8.15 10.34 0.96
CA THR A 127 9.07 9.98 2.04
C THR A 127 9.60 8.55 1.85
N ARG A 128 10.53 8.10 2.71
CA ARG A 128 11.00 6.70 2.72
C ARG A 128 9.90 5.68 3.06
N GLN A 129 8.75 6.14 3.57
CA GLN A 129 7.58 5.31 3.85
C GLN A 129 6.54 5.39 2.73
N SER A 130 6.93 5.88 1.55
CA SER A 130 6.04 6.10 0.40
C SER A 130 4.86 7.06 0.64
N ILE A 131 5.00 7.98 1.61
CA ILE A 131 3.98 9.01 1.85
C ILE A 131 4.27 10.23 0.98
N PRO A 132 3.31 10.75 0.18
CA PRO A 132 3.48 11.99 -0.56
C PRO A 132 4.00 13.14 0.32
N LYS A 133 5.09 13.80 -0.10
CA LYS A 133 5.68 14.94 0.62
C LYS A 133 4.78 16.18 0.58
N ASN A 134 3.99 16.32 -0.49
CA ASN A 134 3.10 17.45 -0.67
C ASN A 134 1.75 17.18 0.04
N PRO A 135 1.33 18.03 0.99
CA PRO A 135 0.12 17.81 1.78
C PRO A 135 -1.17 17.88 0.96
N LEU A 136 -1.21 18.62 -0.15
CA LEU A 136 -2.38 18.68 -1.03
C LEU A 136 -2.51 17.40 -1.87
N GLN A 137 -1.40 16.90 -2.42
CA GLN A 137 -1.40 15.60 -3.09
C GLN A 137 -1.82 14.47 -2.13
N LEU A 138 -1.29 14.52 -0.91
CA LEU A 138 -1.65 13.60 0.15
C LEU A 138 -3.15 13.67 0.44
N ALA A 139 -3.71 14.87 0.55
CA ALA A 139 -5.13 15.04 0.80
C ALA A 139 -6.02 14.50 -0.32
N VAL A 140 -5.65 14.73 -1.59
CA VAL A 140 -6.37 14.18 -2.73
C VAL A 140 -6.39 12.66 -2.71
N LEU A 141 -5.25 12.02 -2.42
CA LEU A 141 -5.19 10.55 -2.33
C LEU A 141 -5.97 10.01 -1.13
N VAL A 142 -5.89 10.67 0.02
CA VAL A 142 -6.62 10.27 1.23
C VAL A 142 -8.13 10.32 1.01
N ASP A 143 -8.62 11.41 0.43
CA ASP A 143 -10.03 11.60 0.13
C ASP A 143 -10.54 10.58 -0.90
N GLU A 144 -9.73 10.27 -1.92
CA GLU A 144 -10.08 9.24 -2.92
C GLU A 144 -10.24 7.85 -2.30
N THR A 145 -9.45 7.51 -1.28
CA THR A 145 -9.51 6.22 -0.57
C THR A 145 -10.53 6.16 0.56
N ARG A 146 -11.34 7.21 0.75
CA ARG A 146 -12.33 7.24 1.84
C ARG A 146 -13.28 6.05 1.75
N GLY A 147 -13.51 5.38 2.89
CA GLY A 147 -14.36 4.19 2.95
C GLY A 147 -13.74 2.90 2.40
N MET A 148 -12.51 2.94 1.86
CA MET A 148 -11.83 1.74 1.37
C MET A 148 -11.25 0.91 2.52
N PHE A 149 -10.59 1.56 3.47
CA PHE A 149 -9.99 0.91 4.64
C PHE A 149 -9.95 1.85 5.85
N TYR A 150 -9.99 1.26 7.05
CA TYR A 150 -9.89 1.96 8.32
C TYR A 150 -8.89 1.28 9.25
N SER A 151 -8.37 2.03 10.22
CA SER A 151 -7.64 1.43 11.33
C SER A 151 -8.60 0.67 12.24
N SER A 152 -8.22 -0.54 12.67
CA SER A 152 -8.94 -1.33 13.67
C SER A 152 -8.89 -0.72 15.08
N ARG A 153 -7.91 0.16 15.35
CA ARG A 153 -7.62 0.69 16.70
C ARG A 153 -8.35 1.98 17.03
N VAL A 154 -8.90 2.65 16.02
CA VAL A 154 -9.49 3.98 16.16
C VAL A 154 -10.98 3.87 15.82
N PRO A 155 -11.89 4.40 16.66
CA PRO A 155 -13.31 4.42 16.31
C PRO A 155 -13.56 5.05 14.93
N VAL A 156 -14.37 4.41 14.10
CA VAL A 156 -14.66 4.85 12.72
C VAL A 156 -15.16 6.29 12.69
N ALA A 157 -16.01 6.70 13.62
CA ALA A 157 -16.51 8.08 13.70
C ALA A 157 -15.39 9.14 13.85
N ILE A 158 -14.32 8.81 14.59
CA ILE A 158 -13.17 9.70 14.74
C ILE A 158 -12.36 9.77 13.44
N GLN A 159 -12.19 8.63 12.77
CA GLN A 159 -11.53 8.57 11.47
C GLN A 159 -12.32 9.37 10.42
N GLU A 160 -13.64 9.20 10.36
CA GLU A 160 -14.52 9.92 9.45
C GLU A 160 -14.52 11.43 9.67
N ALA A 161 -14.56 11.88 10.92
CA ALA A 161 -14.45 13.32 11.23
C ALA A 161 -13.11 13.90 10.76
N PHE A 162 -12.03 13.14 10.90
CA PHE A 162 -10.71 13.54 10.43
C PHE A 162 -10.64 13.55 8.89
N LEU A 163 -11.18 12.54 8.21
CA LEU A 163 -11.22 12.46 6.75
C LEU A 163 -12.08 13.58 6.15
N ALA A 164 -13.14 14.02 6.83
CA ALA A 164 -13.94 15.17 6.40
C ALA A 164 -13.13 16.48 6.34
N LEU A 165 -12.17 16.68 7.25
CA LEU A 165 -11.23 17.82 7.18
C LEU A 165 -10.32 17.71 5.94
N PHE A 166 -9.85 16.49 5.65
CA PHE A 166 -9.04 16.21 4.47
C PHE A 166 -9.78 16.43 3.15
N ALA A 167 -11.10 16.20 3.10
CA ALA A 167 -11.91 16.46 1.92
C ALA A 167 -11.88 17.93 1.47
N VAL A 168 -11.80 18.88 2.42
CA VAL A 168 -11.65 20.31 2.11
C VAL A 168 -10.29 20.59 1.48
N LEU A 169 -9.21 20.06 2.05
CA LEU A 169 -7.85 20.19 1.49
C LEU A 169 -7.73 19.49 0.13
N ALA A 170 -8.39 18.35 -0.04
CA ALA A 170 -8.44 17.63 -1.30
C ALA A 170 -9.15 18.45 -2.38
N SER A 171 -10.25 19.14 -2.04
CA SER A 171 -10.95 20.05 -2.96
C SER A 171 -10.03 21.17 -3.44
N VAL A 172 -9.29 21.80 -2.52
CA VAL A 172 -8.26 22.81 -2.87
C VAL A 172 -7.14 22.19 -3.72
N GLY A 173 -6.68 20.99 -3.37
CA GLY A 173 -5.66 20.26 -4.12
C GLY A 173 -6.09 19.99 -5.57
N ARG A 174 -7.33 19.53 -5.78
CA ARG A 174 -7.88 19.30 -7.12
C ARG A 174 -7.97 20.59 -7.94
N LEU A 175 -8.39 21.69 -7.32
CA LEU A 175 -8.38 23.02 -7.97
C LEU A 175 -6.98 23.47 -8.39
N LEU A 176 -5.95 23.08 -7.62
CA LEU A 176 -4.55 23.36 -7.91
C LEU A 176 -3.88 22.29 -8.81
N GLY A 177 -4.66 21.34 -9.35
CA GLY A 177 -4.20 20.36 -10.34
C GLY A 177 -3.64 19.06 -9.78
N TYR A 178 -3.72 18.83 -8.45
CA TYR A 178 -3.39 17.53 -7.86
C TYR A 178 -4.48 16.50 -8.18
N LYS A 179 -4.08 15.28 -8.51
CA LYS A 179 -5.00 14.22 -8.96
C LYS A 179 -4.75 12.93 -8.18
N ALA A 180 -5.78 12.10 -8.06
CA ALA A 180 -5.61 10.74 -7.56
C ALA A 180 -5.10 9.78 -8.64
N ARG A 181 -5.13 10.20 -9.91
CA ARG A 181 -4.71 9.43 -11.09
C ARG A 181 -3.89 10.31 -12.03
N TYR A 182 -2.78 9.77 -12.49
CA TYR A 182 -1.85 10.41 -13.42
C TYR A 182 -1.55 9.41 -14.55
N ALA A 183 -1.80 9.81 -15.80
CA ALA A 183 -1.67 8.90 -16.94
C ALA A 183 -0.22 8.43 -17.13
N GLU A 184 0.75 9.27 -16.79
CA GLU A 184 2.18 8.97 -16.83
C GLU A 184 2.63 7.90 -15.83
N TYR A 185 1.80 7.58 -14.83
CA TYR A 185 2.07 6.50 -13.87
C TYR A 185 1.30 5.24 -14.20
N SER A 186 0.42 5.27 -15.20
CA SER A 186 -0.46 4.18 -15.57
C SER A 186 -0.04 3.56 -16.90
N GLY A 187 0.25 2.25 -16.94
CA GLY A 187 0.58 1.55 -18.18
C GLY A 187 2.03 1.69 -18.65
N LEU A 188 3.00 1.43 -17.77
CA LEU A 188 4.42 1.53 -18.11
C LEU A 188 4.86 0.32 -18.94
N GLU A 189 4.79 0.45 -20.28
CA GLU A 189 5.66 -0.28 -21.21
C GLU A 189 7.04 0.41 -21.32
N ASP A 190 8.09 -0.41 -21.34
CA ASP A 190 9.48 -0.12 -21.75
C ASP A 190 10.29 0.96 -21.00
N SER A 191 10.77 0.60 -19.80
CA SER A 191 12.17 0.85 -19.39
C SER A 191 12.49 -0.09 -18.23
N LEU A 192 13.16 -1.23 -18.43
CA LEU A 192 14.57 -1.32 -18.76
C LEU A 192 14.84 -2.67 -19.45
N GLY A 193 15.53 -2.59 -20.59
CA GLY A 193 16.08 -3.75 -21.27
C GLY A 193 17.00 -4.58 -20.36
N VAL A 194 17.03 -5.87 -20.66
CA VAL A 194 18.01 -6.82 -20.18
C VAL A 194 19.42 -6.24 -20.27
N THR A 195 20.05 -6.01 -19.13
CA THR A 195 21.50 -6.19 -18.99
C THR A 195 21.79 -6.96 -17.70
N SER A 196 22.27 -8.16 -17.93
CA SER A 196 22.96 -9.04 -16.99
C SER A 196 24.09 -8.33 -16.24
N GLU A 197 24.30 -8.78 -15.00
CA GLU A 197 25.49 -8.64 -14.15
C GLU A 197 25.90 -7.23 -13.67
N ARG A 198 25.65 -6.99 -12.38
CA ARG A 198 26.65 -6.44 -11.47
C ARG A 198 26.49 -6.98 -10.05
N THR A 199 27.46 -7.77 -9.64
CA THR A 199 27.82 -8.03 -8.24
C THR A 199 28.23 -6.72 -7.56
N SER A 200 27.62 -6.41 -6.40
CA SER A 200 28.15 -5.43 -5.44
C SER A 200 27.42 -5.53 -4.10
N THR A 201 28.05 -6.27 -3.18
CA THR A 201 28.35 -5.84 -1.81
C THR A 201 27.28 -5.10 -1.00
N GLY A 202 26.64 -5.85 -0.08
CA GLY A 202 26.45 -5.47 1.32
C GLY A 202 25.88 -4.08 1.61
N SER A 203 24.59 -3.87 1.31
CA SER A 203 23.80 -2.84 1.99
C SER A 203 23.15 -3.45 3.23
N LYS A 204 23.43 -2.89 4.41
CA LYS A 204 22.75 -3.27 5.65
C LYS A 204 21.26 -2.96 5.50
N ALA A 205 20.44 -4.02 5.43
CA ALA A 205 18.99 -3.94 5.51
C ALA A 205 18.58 -3.16 6.77
N SER A 206 17.92 -2.01 6.58
CA SER A 206 17.30 -1.28 7.68
C SER A 206 16.06 -2.05 8.13
N LYS A 207 16.03 -2.44 9.41
CA LYS A 207 14.90 -3.12 10.04
C LYS A 207 13.61 -2.29 9.93
N GLY A 208 12.56 -2.88 9.35
CA GLY A 208 11.16 -2.50 9.54
C GLY A 208 10.64 -1.43 8.59
N GLY A 209 10.21 -1.83 7.39
CA GLY A 209 9.33 -1.01 6.56
C GLY A 209 7.88 -1.19 6.99
N VAL A 210 7.29 -0.21 7.67
CA VAL A 210 5.83 -0.15 7.91
C VAL A 210 5.23 0.65 6.78
N VAL A 211 4.57 0.00 5.81
CA VAL A 211 3.89 0.68 4.69
C VAL A 211 2.60 -0.05 4.35
N VAL A 212 1.48 0.52 4.78
CA VAL A 212 0.34 0.92 3.95
C VAL A 212 -0.21 2.15 4.66
N ALA A 213 0.18 3.34 4.20
CA ALA A 213 -0.06 4.52 5.01
C ALA A 213 0.07 5.86 4.29
N ALA A 214 -0.30 6.00 3.02
CA ALA A 214 -0.62 7.34 2.54
C ALA A 214 -1.80 7.93 3.36
N VAL A 215 -2.72 7.07 3.84
CA VAL A 215 -3.83 7.46 4.73
C VAL A 215 -3.49 7.26 6.22
N LEU A 216 -2.79 6.17 6.59
CA LEU A 216 -2.37 5.92 7.98
C LEU A 216 -1.19 6.80 8.44
N GLY A 217 -0.37 7.31 7.52
CA GLY A 217 0.87 8.01 7.82
C GLY A 217 0.61 9.44 8.28
N VAL A 218 -0.44 10.05 7.75
CA VAL A 218 -1.00 11.32 8.23
C VAL A 218 -1.50 11.17 9.66
N PHE A 219 -2.22 10.08 9.94
CA PHE A 219 -2.82 9.83 11.25
C PHE A 219 -1.77 9.56 12.33
N LEU A 220 -0.73 8.78 12.02
CA LEU A 220 0.40 8.51 12.92
C LEU A 220 1.31 9.74 13.13
N ALA A 221 1.57 10.53 12.09
CA ALA A 221 2.41 11.73 12.19
C ALA A 221 1.81 12.80 13.12
N LEU A 222 0.48 12.97 13.11
CA LEU A 222 -0.21 13.95 13.97
C LEU A 222 -0.37 13.49 15.43
N LEU A 223 -0.49 12.19 15.69
CA LEU A 223 -0.50 11.64 17.06
C LEU A 223 0.88 11.70 17.72
N MET A 224 1.97 11.48 16.97
CA MET A 224 3.33 11.56 17.51
C MET A 224 3.74 12.98 17.95
N LEU A 225 3.14 14.03 17.36
CA LEU A 225 3.36 15.43 17.76
C LEU A 225 2.77 15.77 19.13
N ARG A 226 1.75 15.05 19.62
CA ARG A 226 1.19 15.26 20.97
C ARG A 226 1.87 14.44 22.07
N TRP A 227 2.59 13.37 21.72
CA TRP A 227 3.24 12.51 22.72
C TRP A 227 4.64 13.02 23.15
N ARG A 228 5.30 13.80 22.29
CA ARG A 228 6.60 14.43 22.58
C ARG A 228 6.57 15.53 23.64
N GLY A 229 5.40 15.90 24.16
CA GLY A 229 5.21 16.92 25.20
C GLY A 229 4.89 16.39 26.60
N ARG A 230 4.83 15.07 26.82
CA ARG A 230 4.41 14.48 28.12
C ARG A 230 5.43 13.61 28.85
N HIS A 231 6.65 13.45 28.33
CA HIS A 231 7.75 12.75 29.03
C HIS A 231 9.03 13.56 29.06
N SER A 232 8.92 14.80 29.55
CA SER A 232 10.06 15.53 30.10
C SER A 232 9.68 16.00 31.50
N LYS A 233 9.79 15.07 32.46
CA LYS A 233 10.16 15.26 33.87
C LYS A 233 10.27 13.88 34.52
#